data_AF-A0A835RA42-F1
#
_entry.id   AF-A0A835RA42-F1
#
_cell.length_a   1.000
_cell.length_b   1.000
_cell.length_c   1.000
_cell.angle_alpha   90.00
_cell.angle_beta   90.00
_cell.angle_gamma   90.00
#
_symmetry.space_group_name_H-M   'P 1'
#
loop_
_entity.id
_entity.type
_entity.pdbx_description
1 polymer ?
#
loop_
_entity_poly.entity_id
_entity_poly.type
_entity_poly.pdbx_seq_one_letter_code
_entity_poly.pdbx_strand_id
1 'polypeptide(L)'
;MTEDAMKLFREMSQWGCSPGAETYLVLIRSLYQAARLSEGDEMIGFLRSAGFSDSLNRKAYYGFIKILCGIERVDHAMKIFRMMKGYGHAPGIKTYDLLISKLAVHNQGERANALFKEAVARGVPVSPNVYKVDPRYVKVRRRRRIRETLPEKMARKRRRLKKFRLSFVKKPKPARRFI
;
A
#
# COMPACT_ATOMS: atom_id res chain seq x y z
N MET A 1 -21.76 19.91 10.19
CA MET A 1 -21.09 19.09 11.24
C MET A 1 -19.69 19.61 11.58
N THR A 2 -18.70 19.56 10.69
CA THR A 2 -17.35 20.09 11.03
C THR A 2 -17.33 21.61 11.20
N GLU A 3 -18.14 22.36 10.44
CA GLU A 3 -18.28 23.82 10.65
C GLU A 3 -18.89 24.15 12.01
N ASP A 4 -19.95 23.45 12.41
CA ASP A 4 -20.60 23.67 13.71
C ASP A 4 -19.65 23.36 14.87
N ALA A 5 -18.87 22.28 14.74
CA ALA A 5 -17.84 21.92 15.72
C ALA A 5 -16.72 22.97 15.80
N MET A 6 -16.29 23.54 14.66
CA MET A 6 -15.29 24.61 14.62
C MET A 6 -15.84 25.92 15.17
N LYS A 7 -17.12 26.24 14.92
CA LYS A 7 -17.80 27.39 15.49
C LYS A 7 -17.87 27.28 17.01
N LEU A 8 -18.35 26.13 17.52
CA LEU A 8 -18.38 25.84 18.95
C LEU A 8 -16.99 25.97 19.58
N PHE A 9 -15.96 25.39 18.95
CA PHE A 9 -14.58 25.48 19.43
C PHE A 9 -14.10 26.93 19.59
N ARG A 10 -14.45 27.82 18.66
CA ARG A 10 -14.10 29.26 18.75
C ARG A 10 -14.88 29.96 19.86
N GLU A 11 -16.15 29.62 20.03
CA GLU A 11 -17.04 30.19 21.05
C GLU A 11 -16.72 29.72 22.47
N MET A 12 -16.03 28.58 22.67
CA MET A 12 -15.66 28.07 24.01
C MET A 12 -14.99 29.16 24.87
N SER A 13 -14.09 29.95 24.28
CA SER A 13 -13.39 31.04 24.97
C SER A 13 -14.34 32.14 25.48
N GLN A 14 -15.41 32.44 24.74
CA GLN A 14 -16.41 33.45 25.11
C GLN A 14 -17.25 33.01 26.31
N TRP A 15 -17.37 31.69 26.52
CA TRP A 15 -18.07 31.10 27.66
C TRP A 15 -17.16 30.77 28.84
N GLY A 16 -15.89 31.20 28.79
CA GLY A 16 -14.91 30.92 29.84
C GLY A 16 -14.43 29.46 29.89
N CYS A 17 -14.75 28.67 28.86
CA CYS A 17 -14.33 27.27 28.74
C CYS A 17 -13.10 27.15 27.84
N SER A 18 -12.09 26.39 28.27
CA SER A 18 -10.91 26.12 27.44
C SER A 18 -11.00 24.74 26.79
N PRO A 19 -10.64 24.59 25.50
CA PRO A 19 -10.59 23.28 24.86
C PRO A 19 -9.57 22.35 25.53
N GLY A 20 -9.98 21.12 25.81
CA GLY A 20 -9.08 20.09 26.34
C GLY A 20 -8.33 19.34 25.22
N ALA A 21 -7.35 18.52 25.60
CA ALA A 21 -6.58 17.69 24.66
C ALA A 21 -7.48 16.83 23.74
N GLU A 22 -8.50 16.18 24.30
CA GLU A 22 -9.42 15.35 23.52
C GLU A 22 -10.26 16.16 22.53
N THR A 23 -10.63 17.40 22.87
CA THR A 23 -11.34 18.31 21.96
C THR A 23 -10.54 18.53 20.68
N TYR A 24 -9.25 18.84 20.83
CA TYR A 24 -8.35 18.99 19.68
C TYR A 24 -8.20 17.69 18.88
N LEU A 25 -7.98 16.55 19.54
CA LEU A 25 -7.83 15.27 18.86
C LEU A 25 -9.06 14.87 18.04
N VAL A 26 -10.26 15.14 18.57
CA VAL A 26 -11.53 14.90 17.87
C VAL A 26 -11.67 15.84 16.67
N LEU A 27 -11.37 17.14 16.83
CA LEU A 27 -11.41 18.10 15.74
C LEU A 27 -10.43 17.75 14.62
N ILE A 28 -9.19 17.37 14.94
CA ILE A 28 -8.21 16.95 13.94
C ILE A 28 -8.74 15.74 13.15
N ARG A 29 -9.30 14.72 13.83
CA ARG A 29 -9.88 13.55 13.15
C ARG A 29 -11.04 13.93 12.24
N SER A 30 -11.97 14.76 12.71
CA SER A 30 -13.15 15.14 11.95
C SER A 30 -12.80 16.03 10.74
N LEU A 31 -11.85 16.95 10.89
CA LEU A 31 -11.36 17.79 9.80
C LEU A 31 -10.66 16.96 8.72
N TYR A 32 -9.81 16.00 9.12
CA TYR A 32 -9.21 15.07 8.15
C TYR A 32 -10.25 14.19 7.45
N GLN A 33 -11.28 13.72 8.15
CA GLN A 33 -12.38 12.97 7.52
C GLN A 33 -13.15 13.83 6.51
N ALA A 34 -13.30 15.12 6.78
CA ALA A 34 -13.91 16.09 5.87
C ALA A 34 -12.94 16.61 4.77
N ALA A 35 -11.74 16.03 4.64
CA ALA A 35 -10.69 16.46 3.72
C ALA A 35 -10.25 17.94 3.88
N ARG A 36 -10.50 18.55 5.03
CA ARG A 36 -10.05 19.92 5.40
C ARG A 36 -8.65 19.86 6.01
N LEU A 37 -7.66 19.58 5.16
CA LEU A 37 -6.32 19.20 5.59
C LEU A 37 -5.54 20.33 6.25
N SER A 38 -5.66 21.56 5.75
CA SER A 38 -5.00 22.75 6.30
C SER A 38 -5.45 23.01 7.74
N GLU A 39 -6.76 23.04 7.96
CA GLU A 39 -7.34 23.27 9.29
C GLU A 39 -7.01 22.13 10.27
N GLY A 40 -6.99 20.88 9.79
CA GLY A 40 -6.53 19.76 10.61
C GLY A 40 -5.06 19.91 11.06
N ASP A 41 -4.18 20.41 10.18
CA ASP A 41 -2.78 20.69 10.50
C ASP A 41 -2.64 21.88 11.47
N GLU A 42 -3.44 22.94 11.28
CA GLU A 42 -3.50 24.07 12.21
C GLU A 42 -3.92 23.62 13.62
N MET A 43 -4.86 22.69 13.71
CA MET A 43 -5.31 22.15 14.99
C MET A 43 -4.24 21.33 15.71
N ILE A 44 -3.36 20.65 14.98
CA ILE A 44 -2.16 20.03 15.56
C ILE A 44 -1.24 21.11 16.13
N GLY A 45 -1.07 22.23 15.43
CA GLY A 45 -0.32 23.39 15.91
C GLY A 45 -0.89 23.95 17.22
N PHE A 46 -2.18 24.26 17.26
CA PHE A 46 -2.83 24.80 18.45
C PHE A 46 -2.83 23.83 19.63
N LEU A 47 -3.04 22.53 19.40
CA LEU A 47 -2.93 21.51 20.44
C LEU A 47 -1.56 21.56 21.12
N ARG A 48 -0.48 21.71 20.33
CA ARG A 48 0.89 21.77 20.84
C ARG A 48 1.16 23.08 21.58
N SER A 49 0.74 24.22 21.03
CA SER A 49 0.88 25.54 21.67
C SER A 49 0.09 25.65 22.96
N ALA A 50 -1.03 24.92 23.08
CA ALA A 50 -1.83 24.82 24.29
C ALA A 50 -1.22 23.88 25.36
N GLY A 51 -0.04 23.32 25.13
CA GLY A 51 0.66 22.47 26.10
C GLY A 51 0.24 21.00 26.08
N PHE A 52 -0.63 20.56 25.17
CA PHE A 52 -1.14 19.19 25.12
C PHE A 52 -0.30 18.25 24.23
N SER A 53 0.97 18.57 23.99
CA SER A 53 1.83 17.80 23.07
C SER A 53 1.92 16.30 23.42
N ASP A 54 1.86 15.94 24.70
CA ASP A 54 1.90 14.54 25.16
C ASP A 54 0.69 13.71 24.69
N SER A 55 -0.44 14.36 24.38
CA SER A 55 -1.61 13.68 23.83
C SER A 55 -1.41 13.21 22.38
N LEU A 56 -0.47 13.82 21.63
CA LEU A 56 -0.08 13.41 20.27
C LEU A 56 0.85 12.20 20.28
N ASN A 57 0.40 11.09 20.85
CA ASN A 57 1.18 9.87 20.87
C ASN A 57 1.15 9.12 19.52
N ARG A 58 1.93 8.03 19.43
CA ARG A 58 1.98 7.14 18.26
C ARG A 58 0.59 6.68 17.77
N LYS A 59 -0.37 6.47 18.67
CA LYS A 59 -1.73 6.02 18.33
C LYS A 59 -2.53 7.15 17.66
N ALA A 60 -2.41 8.38 18.14
CA ALA A 60 -3.03 9.55 17.52
C ALA A 60 -2.55 9.74 16.07
N TYR A 61 -1.24 9.78 15.86
CA TYR A 61 -0.64 9.89 14.52
C TYR A 61 -1.05 8.76 13.58
N TYR A 62 -1.01 7.51 14.05
CA TYR A 62 -1.49 6.38 13.24
C TYR A 62 -2.97 6.52 12.86
N GLY A 63 -3.80 7.02 13.77
CA GLY A 63 -5.21 7.31 13.48
C GLY A 63 -5.38 8.34 12.36
N PHE A 64 -4.63 9.44 12.41
CA PHE A 64 -4.64 10.47 11.36
C PHE A 64 -4.18 9.90 10.01
N ILE A 65 -3.07 9.17 9.99
CA ILE A 65 -2.54 8.51 8.78
C ILE A 65 -3.58 7.54 8.22
N LYS A 66 -4.26 6.77 9.08
CA LYS A 66 -5.31 5.83 8.66
C LYS A 66 -6.47 6.55 7.98
N ILE A 67 -6.93 7.67 8.53
CA ILE A 67 -8.01 8.48 7.94
C ILE A 67 -7.56 9.01 6.57
N LEU A 68 -6.38 9.65 6.50
CA LEU A 68 -5.86 10.25 5.27
C LEU A 68 -5.64 9.21 4.15
N CYS A 69 -5.12 8.03 4.49
CA CYS A 69 -5.02 6.90 3.57
C CYS A 69 -6.40 6.37 3.13
N GLY A 70 -7.41 6.46 4.00
CA GLY A 70 -8.78 6.04 3.70
C GLY A 70 -9.49 6.98 2.71
N ILE A 71 -9.20 8.28 2.77
CA ILE A 71 -9.73 9.30 1.85
C ILE A 71 -8.80 9.59 0.66
N GLU A 72 -7.86 8.67 0.38
CA GLU A 72 -6.91 8.75 -0.74
C GLU A 72 -6.01 9.99 -0.76
N ARG A 73 -5.76 10.62 0.40
CA ARG A 73 -4.81 11.74 0.58
C ARG A 73 -3.44 11.21 1.03
N VAL A 74 -2.85 10.31 0.24
CA VAL A 74 -1.62 9.57 0.60
C VAL A 74 -0.41 10.49 0.78
N ASP A 75 -0.27 11.55 -0.02
CA ASP A 75 0.83 12.50 0.15
C ASP A 75 0.75 13.30 1.46
N HIS A 76 -0.46 13.66 1.89
CA HIS A 76 -0.67 14.29 3.20
C HIS A 76 -0.42 13.28 4.33
N ALA A 77 -0.83 12.02 4.16
CA ALA A 77 -0.51 10.95 5.11
C ALA A 77 1.02 10.80 5.28
N MET A 78 1.79 10.94 4.21
CA MET A 78 3.26 10.95 4.25
C MET A 78 3.82 12.20 4.96
N LYS A 79 3.19 13.37 4.83
CA LYS A 79 3.52 14.57 5.63
C LYS A 79 3.34 14.30 7.12
N ILE A 80 2.20 13.76 7.53
CA ILE A 80 1.93 13.40 8.93
C ILE A 80 2.88 12.31 9.44
N PHE A 81 3.23 11.33 8.61
CA PHE A 81 4.24 10.32 8.95
C PHE A 81 5.63 10.92 9.22
N ARG A 82 6.08 11.87 8.39
CA ARG A 82 7.35 12.59 8.62
C ARG A 82 7.29 13.44 9.89
N MET A 83 6.16 14.10 10.12
CA MET A 83 5.92 14.92 11.30
C MET A 83 5.99 14.08 12.59
N MET A 84 5.35 12.91 12.60
CA MET A 84 5.43 11.93 13.69
C MET A 84 6.88 11.57 14.01
N LYS A 85 7.69 11.27 12.98
CA LYS A 85 9.14 10.99 13.15
C LYS A 85 9.93 12.20 13.66
N GLY A 86 9.64 13.39 13.14
CA GLY A 86 10.30 14.65 13.53
C GLY A 86 10.09 14.99 15.00
N TYR A 87 8.94 14.62 15.57
CA TYR A 87 8.66 14.75 17.00
C TYR A 87 9.08 13.53 17.83
N GLY A 88 9.95 12.67 17.29
CA GLY A 88 10.52 11.53 18.03
C GLY A 88 9.58 10.34 18.22
N HIS A 89 8.37 10.36 17.66
CA HIS A 89 7.47 9.21 17.74
C HIS A 89 7.86 8.16 16.69
N ALA A 90 8.30 6.99 17.16
CA ALA A 90 8.64 5.87 16.31
C ALA A 90 7.37 5.27 15.65
N PRO A 91 7.28 5.22 14.30
CA PRO A 91 6.24 4.48 13.59
C PRO A 91 6.25 3.01 14.00
N GLY A 92 5.06 2.43 14.16
CA GLY A 92 4.91 1.00 14.40
C GLY A 92 4.77 0.20 13.09
N ILE A 93 4.73 -1.13 13.23
CA ILE A 93 4.53 -2.08 12.13
C ILE A 93 3.30 -1.69 11.29
N LYS A 94 2.14 -1.49 11.96
CA LYS A 94 0.88 -1.11 11.31
C LYS A 94 0.98 0.17 10.47
N THR A 95 1.81 1.13 10.90
CA THR A 95 2.00 2.39 10.18
C THR A 95 2.77 2.16 8.88
N TYR A 96 3.87 1.40 8.94
CA TYR A 96 4.65 1.04 7.75
C TYR A 96 3.83 0.18 6.79
N ASP A 97 3.19 -0.88 7.29
CA ASP A 97 2.36 -1.78 6.46
C ASP A 97 1.28 -1.03 5.68
N LEU A 98 0.58 -0.11 6.36
CA LEU A 98 -0.48 0.68 5.75
C LEU A 98 0.06 1.61 4.65
N LEU A 99 1.14 2.35 4.93
CA LEU A 99 1.72 3.30 3.97
C LEU A 99 2.36 2.59 2.79
N ILE A 100 3.11 1.51 3.01
CA ILE A 100 3.71 0.70 1.95
C ILE A 100 2.63 0.15 1.03
N SER A 101 1.58 -0.44 1.62
CA SER A 101 0.46 -0.99 0.85
C SER A 101 -0.28 0.08 0.05
N LYS A 102 -0.54 1.25 0.64
CA LYS A 102 -1.21 2.36 -0.05
C LYS A 102 -0.35 2.94 -1.17
N LEU A 103 0.93 3.21 -0.94
CA LEU A 103 1.85 3.68 -1.99
C LEU A 103 1.96 2.69 -3.15
N ALA A 104 1.93 1.39 -2.85
CA ALA A 104 1.96 0.34 -3.86
C ALA A 104 0.72 0.36 -4.76
N VAL A 105 -0.48 0.53 -4.19
CA VAL A 105 -1.73 0.66 -4.95
C VAL A 105 -1.71 1.90 -5.85
N HIS A 106 -1.03 2.97 -5.42
CA HIS A 106 -0.85 4.21 -6.19
C HIS A 106 0.29 4.14 -7.22
N ASN A 107 0.81 2.96 -7.54
CA ASN A 107 1.96 2.74 -8.45
C ASN A 107 3.25 3.47 -8.02
N GLN A 108 3.36 3.88 -6.76
CA GLN A 108 4.55 4.55 -6.21
C GLN A 108 5.51 3.52 -5.58
N GLY A 109 5.89 2.50 -6.36
CA GLY A 109 6.69 1.37 -5.90
C GLY A 109 8.07 1.76 -5.33
N GLU A 110 8.71 2.80 -5.90
CA GLU A 110 10.00 3.30 -5.38
C GLU A 110 9.86 3.86 -3.97
N ARG A 111 8.81 4.64 -3.70
CA ARG A 111 8.53 5.19 -2.37
C ARG A 111 8.16 4.09 -1.38
N ALA A 112 7.36 3.11 -1.81
CA ALA A 112 7.01 1.94 -1.00
C ALA A 112 8.27 1.13 -0.61
N ASN A 113 9.18 0.90 -1.56
CA ASN A 113 10.44 0.21 -1.32
C ASN A 113 11.39 1.00 -0.41
N ALA A 114 11.42 2.33 -0.53
CA ALA A 114 12.20 3.17 0.37
C ALA A 114 11.70 3.04 1.82
N LEU A 115 10.38 3.07 2.04
CA LEU A 115 9.79 2.84 3.37
C LEU A 115 10.05 1.43 3.90
N PHE A 116 9.97 0.41 3.05
CA PHE A 116 10.29 -0.96 3.44
C PHE A 116 11.74 -1.08 3.90
N LYS A 117 12.70 -0.52 3.16
CA LYS A 117 14.11 -0.48 3.55
C LYS A 117 14.32 0.28 4.86
N GLU A 118 13.62 1.40 5.03
CA GLU A 118 13.65 2.16 6.28
C GLU A 118 13.15 1.33 7.47
N ALA A 119 12.05 0.60 7.29
CA ALA A 119 11.49 -0.26 8.34
C ALA A 119 12.45 -1.41 8.72
N VAL A 120 13.05 -2.06 7.71
CA VAL A 120 14.05 -3.12 7.91
C VAL A 120 15.29 -2.59 8.63
N ALA A 121 15.82 -1.42 8.23
CA ALA A 121 16.96 -0.79 8.89
C ALA A 121 16.70 -0.46 10.37
N ARG A 122 15.43 -0.25 10.74
CA ARG A 122 14.99 0.00 12.12
C ARG A 122 14.62 -1.26 12.89
N GLY A 123 14.74 -2.45 12.28
CA GLY A 123 14.36 -3.72 12.89
C GLY A 123 12.85 -3.91 13.08
N VAL A 124 12.02 -3.17 12.33
CA VAL A 124 10.57 -3.36 12.37
C VAL A 124 10.20 -4.55 11.48
N PRO A 125 9.54 -5.60 11.99
CA PRO A 125 9.18 -6.77 11.20
C PRO A 125 8.02 -6.41 10.26
N VAL A 126 8.37 -6.02 9.03
CA VAL A 126 7.43 -5.67 7.96
C VAL A 126 7.45 -6.78 6.92
N SER A 127 6.26 -7.27 6.55
CA SER A 127 6.10 -8.29 5.52
C SER A 127 6.36 -7.68 4.13
N PRO A 128 7.18 -8.30 3.26
CA PRO A 128 7.28 -7.87 1.88
C PRO A 128 5.92 -8.07 1.19
N ASN A 129 5.23 -6.98 0.86
CA ASN A 129 3.99 -7.10 0.11
C ASN A 129 4.38 -7.33 -1.37
N VAL A 130 4.04 -8.51 -1.91
CA VAL A 130 4.41 -8.90 -3.28
C VAL A 130 3.59 -8.06 -4.25
N TYR A 131 4.19 -7.03 -4.82
CA TYR A 131 3.53 -6.17 -5.80
C TYR A 131 3.18 -6.96 -7.07
N LYS A 132 2.01 -6.70 -7.65
CA LYS A 132 1.71 -7.10 -9.03
C LYS A 132 2.49 -6.20 -9.98
N VAL A 133 3.74 -6.55 -10.25
CA VAL A 133 4.56 -5.87 -11.26
C VAL A 133 3.93 -6.16 -12.62
N ASP A 134 3.66 -5.12 -13.42
CA ASP A 134 3.18 -5.29 -14.79
C ASP A 134 4.10 -6.26 -15.55
N PRO A 135 3.56 -7.26 -16.27
CA PRO A 135 4.37 -8.24 -17.00
C PRO A 135 5.46 -7.64 -17.87
N ARG A 136 5.30 -6.40 -18.34
CA ARG A 136 6.31 -5.65 -19.11
C ARG A 136 7.61 -5.39 -18.33
N TYR A 137 7.53 -5.16 -17.02
CA TYR A 137 8.69 -4.85 -16.17
C TYR A 137 9.24 -6.06 -15.42
N VAL A 138 8.54 -7.20 -15.47
CA VAL A 138 9.08 -8.47 -14.96
C VAL A 138 10.18 -8.93 -15.90
N LYS A 139 11.43 -9.06 -15.38
CA LYS A 139 12.52 -9.71 -16.13
C LYS A 139 12.15 -11.17 -16.39
N VAL A 140 11.47 -11.43 -17.50
CA VAL A 140 11.20 -12.79 -17.96
C VAL A 140 12.53 -13.43 -18.29
N ARG A 141 12.93 -14.46 -17.55
CA ARG A 141 14.00 -15.37 -17.97
C ARG A 141 13.58 -15.94 -19.32
N ARG A 142 14.08 -15.35 -20.41
CA ARG A 142 13.89 -15.92 -21.75
C ARG A 142 14.48 -17.32 -21.70
N ARG A 143 13.66 -18.36 -21.86
CA ARG A 143 14.16 -19.72 -22.08
C ARG A 143 15.17 -19.63 -23.22
N ARG A 144 16.44 -19.95 -22.96
CA ARG A 144 17.44 -20.05 -24.00
C ARG A 144 16.90 -21.05 -25.03
N ARG A 145 16.67 -20.60 -26.26
CA ARG A 145 16.35 -21.54 -27.34
C ARG A 145 17.58 -22.41 -27.52
N ILE A 146 17.46 -23.70 -27.21
CA ILE A 146 18.49 -24.68 -27.58
C ILE A 146 18.58 -24.64 -29.11
N ARG A 147 19.77 -24.37 -29.64
CA ARG A 147 20.00 -24.37 -31.08
C ARG A 147 19.98 -25.81 -31.55
N GLU A 148 18.87 -26.24 -32.15
CA GLU A 148 18.80 -27.55 -32.82
C GLU A 148 19.71 -27.55 -34.06
N THR A 149 20.49 -28.60 -34.22
CA THR A 149 21.26 -28.86 -35.46
C THR A 149 20.31 -29.18 -36.63
N LEU A 150 20.80 -29.07 -37.87
CA LEU A 150 20.00 -29.41 -39.06
C LEU A 150 19.41 -30.85 -39.01
N PRO A 151 20.18 -31.88 -38.62
CA PRO A 151 19.64 -33.24 -38.46
C PRO A 151 18.49 -33.32 -37.45
N GLU A 152 18.60 -32.65 -36.31
CA GLU A 152 17.56 -32.63 -35.26
C GLU A 152 16.28 -31.95 -35.75
N LYS A 153 16.39 -30.81 -36.45
CA LYS A 153 15.24 -30.12 -37.07
C LYS A 153 14.53 -31.02 -38.07
N MET A 154 15.29 -31.73 -38.91
CA MET A 154 14.74 -32.68 -39.88
C MET A 154 14.08 -33.87 -39.21
N ALA A 155 14.67 -34.43 -38.15
CA ALA A 155 14.08 -35.52 -37.37
C ALA A 155 12.78 -35.08 -36.71
N ARG A 156 12.74 -33.87 -36.15
CA ARG A 156 11.52 -33.27 -35.57
C ARG A 156 10.42 -33.06 -36.61
N LYS A 157 10.76 -32.53 -37.78
CA LYS A 157 9.83 -32.37 -38.91
C LYS A 157 9.26 -33.72 -39.35
N ARG A 158 10.12 -34.74 -39.51
CA ARG A 158 9.70 -36.11 -39.83
C ARG A 158 8.74 -36.69 -38.79
N ARG A 159 9.07 -36.56 -37.50
CA ARG A 159 8.19 -37.01 -36.40
C ARG A 159 6.84 -36.30 -36.42
N ARG A 160 6.81 -34.98 -36.65
CA ARG A 160 5.56 -34.19 -36.77
C ARG A 160 4.72 -34.64 -37.96
N LEU A 161 5.33 -34.78 -39.14
CA LEU A 161 4.63 -35.24 -40.34
C LEU A 161 4.11 -36.68 -40.17
N LYS A 162 4.87 -37.56 -39.52
CA LYS A 162 4.42 -38.91 -39.18
C LYS A 162 3.20 -38.87 -38.24
N LYS A 163 3.24 -38.06 -37.18
CA LYS A 163 2.11 -37.92 -36.24
C LYS A 163 0.87 -37.33 -36.93
N PHE A 164 1.05 -36.33 -37.78
CA PHE A 164 -0.01 -35.72 -38.58
C PHE A 164 -0.61 -36.70 -39.59
N ARG A 165 0.22 -37.49 -40.29
CA ARG A 165 -0.26 -38.53 -41.21
C ARG A 165 -1.06 -39.60 -40.47
N LEU A 166 -0.57 -40.05 -39.30
CA LEU A 166 -1.25 -41.05 -38.49
C LEU A 166 -2.57 -40.56 -37.87
N SER A 167 -2.78 -39.25 -37.72
CA SER A 167 -4.09 -38.73 -37.27
C SER A 167 -5.21 -38.87 -38.31
N PHE A 168 -4.90 -39.08 -39.58
CA PHE A 168 -5.90 -39.37 -40.63
C PHE A 168 -6.13 -40.86 -40.85
N VAL A 169 -5.36 -41.74 -40.20
CA VAL A 169 -5.56 -43.18 -40.29
C VAL A 169 -6.65 -43.59 -39.30
N LYS A 170 -7.70 -44.27 -39.80
CA LYS A 170 -8.78 -44.81 -38.97
C LYS A 170 -8.18 -45.82 -37.99
N LYS A 171 -8.23 -45.54 -36.69
CA LYS A 171 -7.69 -46.45 -35.68
C LYS A 171 -8.44 -47.79 -35.78
N PRO A 172 -7.72 -48.93 -35.75
CA PRO A 172 -8.39 -50.23 -35.74
C PRO A 172 -9.30 -50.30 -34.51
N LYS A 173 -10.53 -50.81 -34.70
CA LYS A 173 -11.43 -51.04 -33.57
C LYS A 173 -10.74 -52.03 -32.63
N PRO A 174 -10.71 -51.78 -31.31
CA PRO A 174 -10.13 -52.75 -30.39
C PRO A 174 -10.89 -54.06 -30.57
N ALA A 175 -10.14 -55.14 -30.85
CA ALA A 175 -10.73 -56.46 -30.93
C ALA A 175 -11.41 -56.76 -29.59
N ARG A 176 -12.72 -57.03 -29.60
CA ARG A 176 -13.41 -57.55 -28.42
C ARG A 176 -12.71 -58.85 -28.05
N ARG A 177 -12.04 -58.88 -26.91
CA ARG A 177 -11.60 -60.13 -26.29
C ARG A 177 -12.88 -60.88 -25.96
N PHE A 178 -13.22 -61.88 -26.78
CA PHE A 178 -14.15 -62.91 -26.36
C PHE A 178 -13.42 -63.79 -25.34
N ILE A 179 -14.15 -64.14 -24.28
CA ILE A 179 -13.73 -64.83 -23.06
C ILE A 179 -12.97 -66.11 -23.39
#